data_AF-A0A1V4IY40-F1
#
_entry.id   AF-A0A1V4IY40-F1
#
_cell.length_a   1.000
_cell.length_b   1.000
_cell.length_c   1.000
_cell.angle_alpha   90.00
_cell.angle_beta   90.00
_cell.angle_gamma   90.00
#
_symmetry.space_group_name_H-M   'P 1'
#
loop_
_entity.id
_entity.type
_entity.pdbx_description
1 polymer ?
#
loop_
_entity_poly.entity_id
_entity_poly.type
_entity_poly.pdbx_seq_one_letter_code
_entity_poly.pdbx_strand_id
1 'polypeptide(L)'
;MILTFSEFAQILMPILGSGANTAEFTKELFSNITTFPDDMDGDYNPIHDVTSSALKSYFNGTRPISSMAKKINKYIDIDKFENYINSANEDAQSSLGSKLSEYFPDINAFNTPEKCAKIFKDILIESATSGKSKKATSTSSKSGQLISVDVLKNEFGLRLILESNGICPNDNCYQPLYVTSNNGKTAANYEIAQIDPKLKPDSYENLIALCPKCKNKYLLSPSQDDIKRMADIKRHLMLEANAIEALADSKIEEGVNRVLRKISTTPFTELIPLNYDPVEVKRKIKRDNVPLFIKIQSSVNIYYLYVENLFQQLSKEGQLRFEPFSMQVKLNYWNLRDQGLSQSDIYYKLVDWLAKNTNESKEPCEVIISYFVQKCEVFDVIAE
;
A
#
# COMPACT_ATOMS: atom_id res chain seq x y z
N MET A 1 -14.20 -13.15 9.51
CA MET A 1 -13.18 -12.36 10.22
C MET A 1 -11.85 -12.77 9.60
N ILE A 2 -10.99 -11.84 9.16
CA ILE A 2 -9.66 -12.21 8.64
C ILE A 2 -8.68 -12.05 9.79
N LEU A 3 -7.97 -13.13 10.14
CA LEU A 3 -6.89 -13.10 11.13
C LEU A 3 -5.77 -12.19 10.61
N THR A 4 -5.07 -11.47 11.49
CA THR A 4 -3.78 -10.88 11.11
C THR A 4 -2.73 -11.99 10.97
N PHE A 5 -1.64 -11.71 10.24
CA PHE A 5 -0.51 -12.63 10.17
C PHE A 5 0.04 -13.01 11.54
N SER A 6 0.11 -12.03 12.46
CA SER A 6 0.63 -12.24 13.81
C SER A 6 -0.25 -13.20 14.61
N GLU A 7 -1.57 -13.01 14.57
CA GLU A 7 -2.52 -13.92 15.25
C GLU A 7 -2.46 -15.32 14.64
N PHE A 8 -2.42 -15.43 13.31
CA PHE A 8 -2.28 -16.70 12.61
C PHE A 8 -0.99 -17.43 13.00
N ALA A 9 0.17 -16.76 12.93
CA ALA A 9 1.45 -17.34 13.30
C ALA A 9 1.49 -17.78 14.78
N GLN A 10 0.86 -17.02 15.68
CA GLN A 10 0.78 -17.35 17.11
C GLN A 10 -0.15 -18.54 17.40
N ILE A 11 -1.17 -18.78 16.57
CA ILE A 11 -1.99 -20.00 16.65
C ILE A 11 -1.20 -21.22 16.20
N LEU A 12 -0.43 -21.10 15.12
CA LEU A 12 0.30 -22.22 14.53
C LEU A 12 1.55 -22.61 15.34
N MET A 13 2.27 -21.65 15.93
CA MET A 13 3.59 -21.89 16.56
C MET A 13 3.58 -22.93 17.69
N PRO A 14 2.61 -22.96 18.63
CA PRO A 14 2.59 -23.98 19.67
C PRO A 14 2.38 -25.41 19.15
N ILE A 15 1.85 -25.55 17.93
CA ILE A 15 1.47 -26.83 17.33
C ILE A 15 2.54 -27.30 16.34
N LEU A 16 3.01 -26.40 15.47
CA LEU A 16 3.91 -26.72 14.37
C LEU A 16 5.36 -26.27 14.61
N GLY A 17 5.59 -25.36 15.55
CA GLY A 17 6.87 -24.67 15.71
C GLY A 17 8.06 -25.55 16.07
N SER A 18 7.85 -26.78 16.55
CA SER A 18 8.91 -27.79 16.74
C SER A 18 10.17 -27.29 17.50
N GLY A 19 10.00 -26.36 18.44
CA GLY A 19 11.11 -25.74 19.20
C GLY A 19 11.82 -24.56 18.53
N ALA A 20 11.41 -24.18 17.32
CA ALA A 20 11.91 -23.00 16.61
C ALA A 20 11.60 -21.71 17.38
N ASN A 21 12.48 -20.72 17.26
CA ASN A 21 12.18 -19.39 17.77
C ASN A 21 11.23 -18.64 16.82
N THR A 22 10.66 -17.53 17.28
CA THR A 22 9.66 -16.77 16.52
C THR A 22 10.16 -16.25 15.16
N ALA A 23 11.48 -16.00 15.01
CA ALA A 23 12.05 -15.60 13.73
C ALA A 23 12.13 -16.77 12.76
N GLU A 24 12.64 -17.91 13.23
CA GLU A 24 12.77 -19.16 12.46
C GLU A 24 11.41 -19.62 11.97
N PHE A 25 10.43 -19.69 12.89
CA PHE A 25 9.08 -20.12 12.55
C PHE A 25 8.40 -19.17 11.55
N THR A 26 8.56 -17.86 11.70
CA THR A 26 8.03 -16.89 10.73
C THR A 26 8.64 -17.06 9.35
N LYS A 27 9.95 -17.35 9.28
CA LYS A 27 10.63 -17.63 8.02
C LYS A 27 10.12 -18.92 7.40
N GLU A 28 9.96 -19.96 8.21
CA GLU A 28 9.41 -21.25 7.81
C GLU A 28 8.01 -21.12 7.21
N LEU A 29 7.12 -20.34 7.83
CA LEU A 29 5.79 -20.06 7.27
C LEU A 29 5.89 -19.46 5.86
N PHE A 30 6.69 -18.40 5.67
CA PHE A 30 6.84 -17.80 4.34
C PHE A 30 7.45 -18.76 3.32
N SER A 31 8.46 -19.54 3.71
CA SER A 31 9.11 -20.50 2.82
C SER A 31 8.18 -21.63 2.39
N ASN A 32 7.27 -22.06 3.26
CA ASN A 32 6.33 -23.15 2.97
C ASN A 32 5.08 -22.70 2.19
N ILE A 33 4.81 -21.40 2.07
CA ILE A 33 3.73 -20.88 1.20
C ILE A 33 4.25 -20.26 -0.10
N THR A 34 5.55 -20.37 -0.38
CA THR A 34 6.14 -19.79 -1.59
C THR A 34 6.98 -20.78 -2.38
N THR A 35 6.88 -20.70 -3.70
CA THR A 35 7.73 -21.44 -4.64
C THR A 35 8.37 -20.47 -5.62
N PHE A 36 9.70 -20.42 -5.61
CA PHE A 36 10.49 -19.57 -6.50
C PHE A 36 11.06 -20.43 -7.64
N PRO A 37 11.06 -19.97 -8.90
CA PRO A 37 11.66 -20.71 -10.02
C PRO A 37 13.18 -20.84 -9.86
N ASP A 38 13.72 -22.01 -10.19
CA ASP A 38 15.16 -22.33 -10.10
C ASP A 38 16.01 -21.59 -11.17
N ASP A 39 15.38 -21.02 -12.20
CA ASP A 39 15.99 -20.42 -13.40
C ASP A 39 15.99 -18.89 -13.41
N MET A 40 15.61 -18.24 -12.30
CA MET A 40 15.79 -16.81 -12.13
C MET A 40 17.29 -16.47 -12.05
N ASP A 41 17.78 -15.61 -12.94
CA ASP A 41 19.13 -15.02 -12.89
C ASP A 41 19.35 -14.32 -11.53
N GLY A 42 19.94 -15.05 -10.58
CA GLY A 42 20.30 -14.60 -9.24
C GLY A 42 19.41 -15.19 -8.14
N ASP A 43 20.07 -15.61 -7.07
CA ASP A 43 19.64 -16.18 -5.77
C ASP A 43 18.60 -15.33 -4.98
N TYR A 44 17.73 -14.57 -5.65
CA TYR A 44 16.85 -13.59 -5.04
C TYR A 44 15.56 -14.21 -4.51
N ASN A 45 15.67 -14.81 -3.32
CA ASN A 45 14.51 -15.08 -2.48
C ASN A 45 14.36 -13.96 -1.44
N PRO A 46 13.32 -13.10 -1.54
CA PRO A 46 13.11 -11.98 -0.61
C PRO A 46 12.92 -12.41 0.85
N ILE A 47 12.71 -13.70 1.13
CA ILE A 47 12.63 -14.28 2.47
C ILE A 47 14.03 -14.50 3.08
N HIS A 48 15.06 -14.77 2.28
CA HIS A 48 16.43 -14.98 2.79
C HIS A 48 17.07 -13.67 3.30
N ASP A 49 16.75 -12.54 2.67
CA ASP A 49 17.28 -11.21 3.03
C ASP A 49 16.61 -10.57 4.25
N VAL A 50 15.57 -11.19 4.81
CA VAL A 50 14.85 -10.64 5.96
C VAL A 50 15.63 -10.89 7.24
N THR A 51 15.97 -9.82 7.94
CA THR A 51 16.67 -9.94 9.23
C THR A 51 15.81 -10.66 10.28
N SER A 52 16.46 -11.41 11.17
CA SER A 52 15.77 -12.09 12.28
C SER A 52 14.96 -11.14 13.15
N SER A 53 15.42 -9.89 13.32
CA SER A 53 14.66 -8.85 14.03
C SER A 53 13.34 -8.51 13.34
N ALA A 54 13.35 -8.35 12.01
CA ALA A 54 12.14 -8.09 11.24
C ALA A 54 11.14 -9.26 11.28
N LEU A 55 11.64 -10.50 11.19
CA LEU A 55 10.81 -11.72 11.31
C LEU A 55 10.14 -11.79 12.68
N LYS A 56 10.86 -11.52 13.77
CA LYS A 56 10.27 -11.41 15.13
C LYS A 56 9.20 -10.31 15.19
N SER A 57 9.45 -9.16 14.57
CA SER A 57 8.48 -8.06 14.56
C SER A 57 7.19 -8.40 13.81
N TYR A 58 7.27 -9.19 12.74
CA TYR A 58 6.10 -9.72 12.03
C TYR A 58 5.31 -10.69 12.92
N PHE A 59 5.99 -11.65 13.56
CA PHE A 59 5.37 -12.59 14.50
C PHE A 59 4.62 -11.88 15.63
N ASN A 60 5.24 -10.84 16.20
CA ASN A 60 4.69 -10.07 17.32
C ASN A 60 3.66 -9.01 16.89
N GLY A 61 3.40 -8.83 15.59
CA GLY A 61 2.45 -7.83 15.11
C GLY A 61 2.91 -6.37 15.27
N THR A 62 4.16 -6.14 15.67
CA THR A 62 4.76 -4.81 15.84
C THR A 62 5.15 -4.16 14.51
N ARG A 63 5.30 -4.98 13.46
CA ARG A 63 5.55 -4.54 12.09
C ARG A 63 4.55 -5.23 11.15
N PRO A 64 3.86 -4.50 10.26
CA PRO A 64 2.99 -5.13 9.28
C PRO A 64 3.80 -5.91 8.24
N ILE A 65 3.25 -7.00 7.74
CA ILE A 65 3.87 -7.81 6.69
C ILE A 65 3.59 -7.28 5.28
N SER A 66 2.91 -6.14 5.12
CA SER A 66 2.44 -5.66 3.81
C SER A 66 3.51 -5.57 2.73
N SER A 67 4.71 -5.09 3.08
CA SER A 67 5.84 -5.08 2.15
C SER A 67 6.35 -6.47 1.80
N MET A 68 6.40 -7.40 2.76
CA MET A 68 6.78 -8.79 2.52
C MET A 68 5.73 -9.50 1.65
N ALA A 69 4.46 -9.38 2.03
CA ALA A 69 3.33 -9.93 1.31
C ALA A 69 3.32 -9.49 -0.16
N LYS A 70 3.53 -8.19 -0.46
CA LYS A 70 3.68 -7.70 -1.84
C LYS A 70 4.82 -8.36 -2.62
N LYS A 71 5.97 -8.60 -1.98
CA LYS A 71 7.14 -9.22 -2.63
C LYS A 71 6.90 -10.70 -2.96
N ILE A 72 6.22 -11.42 -2.09
CA ILE A 72 6.01 -12.87 -2.24
C ILE A 72 4.71 -13.24 -2.97
N ASN A 73 3.78 -12.29 -3.17
CA ASN A 73 2.43 -12.57 -3.66
C ASN A 73 2.38 -13.39 -4.96
N LYS A 74 3.28 -13.08 -5.92
CA LYS A 74 3.34 -13.80 -7.21
C LYS A 74 3.91 -15.21 -7.13
N TYR A 75 4.48 -15.57 -5.99
CA TYR A 75 5.12 -16.86 -5.74
C TYR A 75 4.31 -17.72 -4.76
N ILE A 76 3.10 -17.29 -4.38
CA ILE A 76 2.27 -18.04 -3.43
C ILE A 76 1.91 -19.40 -4.02
N ASP A 77 2.30 -20.44 -3.30
CA ASP A 77 2.03 -21.83 -3.61
C ASP A 77 1.20 -22.41 -2.46
N ILE A 78 -0.11 -22.52 -2.70
CA ILE A 78 -1.09 -22.98 -1.71
C ILE A 78 -0.86 -24.46 -1.42
N ASP A 79 -0.61 -25.25 -2.46
CA ASP A 79 -0.46 -26.70 -2.38
C ASP A 79 0.80 -27.04 -1.57
N LYS A 80 1.87 -26.27 -1.71
CA LYS A 80 3.06 -26.41 -0.86
C LYS A 80 2.75 -26.21 0.63
N PHE A 81 1.96 -25.19 0.97
CA PHE A 81 1.62 -24.95 2.36
C PHE A 81 0.62 -25.98 2.90
N GLU A 82 -0.33 -26.41 2.08
CA GLU A 82 -1.23 -27.51 2.42
C GLU A 82 -0.44 -28.80 2.72
N ASN A 83 0.55 -29.12 1.88
CA ASN A 83 1.45 -30.26 2.10
C ASN A 83 2.28 -30.12 3.38
N TYR A 84 2.72 -28.91 3.71
CA TYR A 84 3.38 -28.63 4.99
C TYR A 84 2.47 -28.95 6.18
N ILE A 85 1.20 -28.55 6.15
CA ILE A 85 0.23 -28.90 7.21
C ILE A 85 -0.07 -30.41 7.22
N ASN A 86 -0.21 -31.04 6.05
CA ASN A 86 -0.41 -32.49 5.93
C ASN A 86 0.76 -33.32 6.48
N SER A 87 1.97 -32.76 6.52
CA SER A 87 3.15 -33.43 7.08
C SER A 87 3.12 -33.54 8.61
N ALA A 88 2.28 -32.74 9.28
CA ALA A 88 2.05 -32.85 10.72
C ALA A 88 1.21 -34.09 11.06
N ASN A 89 1.37 -34.64 12.26
CA ASN A 89 0.58 -35.80 12.70
C ASN A 89 -0.92 -35.44 12.88
N GLU A 90 -1.79 -36.46 12.89
CA GLU A 90 -3.25 -36.28 12.95
C GLU A 90 -3.70 -35.47 14.19
N ASP A 91 -3.04 -35.66 15.34
CA ASP A 91 -3.33 -34.92 16.57
C ASP A 91 -3.02 -33.42 16.44
N ALA A 92 -1.92 -33.07 15.78
CA ALA A 92 -1.52 -31.69 15.50
C ALA A 92 -2.50 -31.03 14.51
N GLN A 93 -2.89 -31.76 13.45
CA GLN A 93 -3.90 -31.28 12.50
C GLN A 93 -5.26 -31.07 13.17
N SER A 94 -5.69 -31.99 14.05
CA SER A 94 -6.93 -31.87 14.81
C SER A 94 -6.90 -30.69 15.79
N SER A 95 -5.77 -30.51 16.49
CA SER A 95 -5.55 -29.38 17.40
C SER A 95 -5.58 -28.04 16.66
N LEU A 96 -4.97 -27.99 15.47
CA LEU A 96 -4.97 -26.81 14.62
C LEU A 96 -6.37 -26.50 14.09
N GLY A 97 -7.09 -27.53 13.63
CA GLY A 97 -8.46 -27.42 13.17
C GLY A 97 -9.40 -26.89 14.27
N SER A 98 -9.27 -27.43 15.48
CA SER A 98 -10.02 -26.97 16.66
C SER A 98 -9.77 -25.48 16.94
N LYS A 99 -8.49 -25.05 16.98
CA LYS A 99 -8.12 -23.65 17.21
C LYS A 99 -8.60 -22.70 16.12
N LEU A 100 -8.48 -23.09 14.85
CA LEU A 100 -8.91 -22.25 13.73
C LEU A 100 -10.44 -22.23 13.58
N SER A 101 -11.14 -23.29 14.02
CA SER A 101 -12.62 -23.35 13.98
C SER A 101 -13.29 -22.29 14.87
N GLU A 102 -12.58 -21.78 15.88
CA GLU A 102 -13.00 -20.64 16.71
C GLU A 102 -13.19 -19.36 15.86
N TYR A 103 -12.49 -19.25 14.72
CA TYR A 103 -12.53 -18.12 13.80
C TYR A 103 -13.24 -18.45 12.47
N PHE A 104 -13.17 -19.72 12.03
CA PHE A 104 -13.67 -20.21 10.75
C PHE A 104 -14.49 -21.51 10.95
N PRO A 105 -15.82 -21.39 11.16
CA PRO A 105 -16.67 -22.53 11.56
C PRO A 105 -16.77 -23.68 10.55
N ASP A 106 -16.32 -23.48 9.31
CA ASP A 106 -16.30 -24.47 8.25
C ASP A 106 -15.07 -25.39 8.29
N ILE A 107 -14.15 -25.16 9.22
CA ILE A 107 -12.98 -26.03 9.46
C ILE A 107 -13.38 -27.25 10.27
N ASN A 108 -12.94 -28.42 9.80
CA ASN A 108 -13.08 -29.70 10.46
C ASN A 108 -11.89 -30.61 10.13
N ALA A 109 -11.83 -31.78 10.76
CA ALA A 109 -10.71 -32.71 10.63
C ALA A 109 -10.37 -33.15 9.19
N PHE A 110 -11.31 -33.03 8.24
CA PHE A 110 -11.10 -33.44 6.85
C PHE A 110 -10.57 -32.34 5.95
N ASN A 111 -10.66 -31.07 6.36
CA ASN A 111 -10.30 -29.92 5.52
C ASN A 111 -9.33 -28.94 6.20
N THR A 112 -8.84 -29.23 7.41
CA THR A 112 -7.90 -28.36 8.12
C THR A 112 -6.69 -27.95 7.26
N PRO A 113 -6.00 -28.86 6.53
CA PRO A 113 -4.83 -28.50 5.73
C PRO A 113 -5.18 -27.48 4.61
N GLU A 114 -6.17 -27.81 3.79
CA GLU A 114 -6.67 -26.96 2.69
C GLU A 114 -7.12 -25.59 3.21
N LYS A 115 -7.94 -25.58 4.27
CA LYS A 115 -8.50 -24.35 4.84
C LYS A 115 -7.42 -23.49 5.50
N CYS A 116 -6.46 -24.10 6.18
CA CYS A 116 -5.33 -23.39 6.78
C CYS A 116 -4.47 -22.71 5.71
N ALA A 117 -4.18 -23.39 4.60
CA ALA A 117 -3.45 -22.83 3.47
C ALA A 117 -4.22 -21.66 2.81
N LYS A 118 -5.53 -21.83 2.62
CA LYS A 118 -6.39 -20.77 2.09
C LYS A 118 -6.43 -19.54 2.99
N ILE A 119 -6.58 -19.73 4.31
CA ILE A 119 -6.53 -18.65 5.29
C ILE A 119 -5.20 -17.91 5.18
N PHE A 120 -4.07 -18.62 5.15
CA PHE A 120 -2.78 -17.97 5.06
C PHE A 120 -2.61 -17.18 3.77
N LYS A 121 -3.04 -17.73 2.63
CA LYS A 121 -3.08 -16.98 1.35
C LYS A 121 -3.93 -15.72 1.46
N ASP A 122 -5.14 -15.80 2.01
CA ASP A 122 -6.04 -14.65 2.13
C ASP A 122 -5.43 -13.56 3.04
N ILE A 123 -4.75 -13.94 4.13
CA ILE A 123 -3.99 -13.03 4.99
C ILE A 123 -2.87 -12.32 4.21
N LEU A 124 -2.14 -13.05 3.37
CA LEU A 124 -1.06 -12.47 2.55
C LEU A 124 -1.62 -11.50 1.51
N ILE A 125 -2.69 -11.86 0.81
CA ILE A 125 -3.34 -11.00 -0.18
C ILE A 125 -3.86 -9.72 0.50
N GLU A 126 -4.58 -9.86 1.61
CA GLU A 126 -5.13 -8.73 2.38
C GLU A 126 -4.02 -7.83 2.94
N SER A 127 -2.93 -8.44 3.41
CA SER A 127 -1.77 -7.69 3.86
C SER A 127 -1.08 -6.94 2.73
N ALA A 128 -1.06 -7.50 1.52
CA ALA A 128 -0.48 -6.87 0.34
C ALA A 128 -1.31 -5.67 -0.15
N THR A 129 -2.64 -5.71 0.00
CA THR A 129 -3.57 -4.64 -0.41
C THR A 129 -3.75 -3.56 0.65
N SER A 130 -3.51 -3.87 1.93
CA SER A 130 -3.62 -2.94 3.06
C SER A 130 -2.52 -1.85 3.05
N GLY A 131 -2.85 -0.67 2.53
CA GLY A 131 -2.04 0.55 2.64
C GLY A 131 -2.15 1.20 4.02
N LYS A 132 -1.03 1.24 4.75
CA LYS A 132 -0.75 1.90 6.05
C LYS A 132 -1.13 1.11 7.32
N SER A 133 -0.09 0.90 8.13
CA SER A 133 -0.08 0.29 9.47
C SER A 133 -1.12 0.90 10.42
N LYS A 134 -2.11 0.12 10.89
CA LYS A 134 -2.76 0.39 12.19
C LYS A 134 -1.77 -0.01 13.28
N LYS A 135 -1.35 0.97 14.07
CA LYS A 135 -0.50 0.77 15.25
C LYS A 135 -1.31 -0.08 16.24
N ALA A 136 -0.81 -1.28 16.54
CA ALA A 136 -1.42 -2.19 17.51
C ALA A 136 -1.55 -1.47 18.86
N THR A 137 -2.79 -1.18 19.26
CA THR A 137 -3.10 -0.85 20.65
C THR A 137 -3.90 -2.03 21.16
N SER A 138 -3.25 -2.84 22.00
CA SER A 138 -3.88 -3.90 22.76
C SER A 138 -5.10 -3.34 23.50
N THR A 139 -6.28 -3.88 23.24
CA THR A 139 -7.36 -3.80 24.22
C THR A 139 -8.08 -5.13 24.23
N SER A 140 -7.91 -5.77 25.36
CA SER A 140 -8.63 -6.93 25.84
C SER A 140 -10.13 -6.82 25.59
N SER A 141 -10.69 -7.96 25.22
CA SER A 141 -12.09 -8.32 25.16
C SER A 141 -12.99 -7.49 26.09
N LYS A 142 -13.92 -6.72 25.52
CA LYS A 142 -15.30 -6.60 26.03
C LYS A 142 -16.28 -6.43 24.88
N SER A 143 -17.31 -7.25 24.97
CA SER A 143 -18.54 -7.26 24.20
C SER A 143 -19.20 -5.87 24.08
N GLY A 144 -19.70 -5.56 22.89
CA GLY A 144 -20.82 -4.64 22.66
C GLY A 144 -20.56 -3.14 22.83
N GLN A 145 -19.70 -2.53 22.00
CA GLN A 145 -19.70 -1.07 21.84
C GLN A 145 -20.11 -0.68 20.41
N LEU A 146 -21.17 0.13 20.31
CA LEU A 146 -21.55 0.85 19.10
C LEU A 146 -20.36 1.72 18.65
N ILE A 147 -19.86 1.50 17.44
CA ILE A 147 -18.82 2.34 16.86
C ILE A 147 -19.40 3.75 16.66
N SER A 148 -18.74 4.77 17.22
CA SER A 148 -19.21 6.14 17.09
C SER A 148 -19.19 6.59 15.63
N VAL A 149 -20.29 7.20 15.17
CA VAL A 149 -20.42 7.78 13.83
C VAL A 149 -19.29 8.79 13.54
N ASP A 150 -18.81 9.51 14.56
CA ASP A 150 -17.71 10.47 14.41
C ASP A 150 -16.39 9.79 14.07
N VAL A 151 -16.14 8.58 14.59
CA VAL A 151 -14.96 7.79 14.27
C VAL A 151 -15.00 7.35 12.81
N LEU A 152 -16.16 6.84 12.36
CA LEU A 152 -16.36 6.43 10.96
C LEU A 152 -16.25 7.62 9.99
N LYS A 153 -16.81 8.79 10.35
CA LYS A 153 -16.69 10.01 9.53
C LYS A 153 -15.24 10.50 9.44
N ASN A 154 -14.47 10.41 10.52
CA ASN A 154 -13.05 10.77 10.49
C ASN A 154 -12.20 9.79 9.69
N GLU A 155 -12.49 8.48 9.76
CA GLU A 155 -11.69 7.45 9.10
C GLU A 155 -12.03 7.30 7.61
N PHE A 156 -13.32 7.33 7.25
CA PHE A 156 -13.78 7.00 5.89
C PHE A 156 -14.53 8.12 5.19
N GLY A 157 -14.95 9.17 5.92
CA GLY A 157 -15.91 10.14 5.43
C GLY A 157 -15.54 10.83 4.12
N LEU A 158 -14.30 11.31 4.00
CA LEU A 158 -13.84 11.97 2.78
C LEU A 158 -13.87 11.02 1.57
N ARG A 159 -13.40 9.78 1.74
CA ARG A 159 -13.38 8.76 0.68
C ARG A 159 -14.79 8.41 0.21
N LEU A 160 -15.72 8.23 1.14
CA LEU A 160 -17.13 7.90 0.86
C LEU A 160 -17.86 9.02 0.10
N ILE A 161 -17.49 10.28 0.30
CA ILE A 161 -18.02 11.41 -0.48
C ILE A 161 -17.40 11.44 -1.88
N LEU A 162 -16.08 11.22 -1.98
CA LEU A 162 -15.36 11.28 -3.25
C LEU A 162 -15.78 10.15 -4.20
N GLU A 163 -15.94 8.92 -3.72
CA GLU A 163 -16.37 7.78 -4.55
C GLU A 163 -17.76 7.98 -5.16
N SER A 164 -18.60 8.81 -4.53
CA SER A 164 -19.95 9.14 -4.99
C SER A 164 -20.03 10.49 -5.72
N ASN A 165 -18.87 11.09 -6.05
CA ASN A 165 -18.77 12.41 -6.66
C ASN A 165 -19.55 13.50 -5.90
N GLY A 166 -19.70 13.34 -4.58
CA GLY A 166 -20.45 14.25 -3.73
C GLY A 166 -21.97 14.25 -3.92
N ILE A 167 -22.55 13.23 -4.59
CA ILE A 167 -23.98 13.07 -4.80
C ILE A 167 -24.46 11.80 -4.08
N CYS A 168 -25.65 11.86 -3.46
CA CYS A 168 -26.22 10.68 -2.79
C CYS A 168 -26.40 9.52 -3.80
N PRO A 169 -25.78 8.36 -3.56
CA PRO A 169 -25.76 7.27 -4.53
C PRO A 169 -27.00 6.36 -4.48
N ASN A 170 -27.92 6.58 -3.53
CA ASN A 170 -29.14 5.78 -3.43
C ASN A 170 -30.03 5.97 -4.67
N ASP A 171 -30.68 4.89 -5.11
CA ASP A 171 -31.56 4.92 -6.28
C ASP A 171 -32.58 6.05 -6.24
N ASN A 172 -32.73 6.70 -7.40
CA ASN A 172 -33.63 7.83 -7.62
C ASN A 172 -33.39 9.02 -6.66
N CYS A 173 -32.17 9.16 -6.12
CA CYS A 173 -31.74 10.30 -5.33
C CYS A 173 -30.59 11.02 -6.03
N TYR A 174 -30.65 12.34 -6.07
CA TYR A 174 -29.63 13.21 -6.67
C TYR A 174 -29.25 14.35 -5.71
N GLN A 175 -29.51 14.15 -4.41
CA GLN A 175 -29.22 15.17 -3.41
C GLN A 175 -27.71 15.29 -3.21
N PRO A 176 -27.14 16.51 -3.25
CA PRO A 176 -25.75 16.73 -2.87
C PRO A 176 -25.48 16.27 -1.43
N LEU A 177 -24.31 15.69 -1.21
CA LEU A 177 -23.80 15.27 0.10
C LEU A 177 -23.09 16.41 0.85
N TYR A 178 -23.31 17.64 0.41
CA TYR A 178 -22.78 18.87 0.97
C TYR A 178 -23.83 20.00 0.85
N VAL A 179 -23.63 21.05 1.62
CA VAL A 179 -24.41 22.29 1.55
C VAL A 179 -23.46 23.46 1.45
N THR A 180 -23.82 24.47 0.65
CA THR A 180 -23.06 25.71 0.53
C THR A 180 -23.91 26.83 1.10
N SER A 181 -23.41 27.53 2.12
CA SER A 181 -24.08 28.70 2.68
C SER A 181 -23.92 29.91 1.77
N ASN A 182 -24.77 30.92 1.95
CA ASN A 182 -24.83 32.13 1.13
C ASN A 182 -23.50 32.93 1.07
N ASN A 183 -22.58 32.68 2.00
CA ASN A 183 -21.22 33.27 2.03
C ASN A 183 -20.17 32.41 1.30
N GLY A 184 -20.58 31.38 0.55
CA GLY A 184 -19.68 30.50 -0.20
C GLY A 184 -18.99 29.40 0.60
N LYS A 185 -19.24 29.28 1.91
CA LYS A 185 -18.69 28.17 2.71
C LYS A 185 -19.45 26.88 2.44
N THR A 186 -18.71 25.80 2.19
CA THR A 186 -19.28 24.46 1.98
C THR A 186 -19.06 23.59 3.22
N ALA A 187 -20.10 22.89 3.65
CA ALA A 187 -20.06 21.92 4.74
C ALA A 187 -20.62 20.58 4.27
N ALA A 188 -20.13 19.48 4.86
CA ALA A 188 -20.65 18.15 4.59
C ALA A 188 -22.09 17.99 5.07
N ASN A 189 -22.94 17.37 4.26
CA ASN A 189 -24.34 17.08 4.55
C ASN A 189 -24.68 15.64 4.15
N TYR A 190 -24.05 14.69 4.86
CA TYR A 190 -24.24 13.26 4.65
C TYR A 190 -24.15 12.50 5.96
N GLU A 191 -24.67 11.30 5.92
CA GLU A 191 -24.66 10.32 6.99
C GLU A 191 -24.06 9.01 6.47
N ILE A 192 -23.31 8.31 7.32
CA ILE A 192 -22.78 6.98 6.99
C ILE A 192 -23.87 5.95 7.35
N ALA A 193 -24.23 5.11 6.40
CA ALA A 193 -25.09 3.96 6.60
C ALA A 193 -24.29 2.66 6.51
N GLN A 194 -24.52 1.76 7.45
CA GLN A 194 -24.07 0.37 7.34
C GLN A 194 -24.99 -0.35 6.35
N ILE A 195 -24.40 -1.00 5.35
CA ILE A 195 -25.14 -1.68 4.28
C ILE A 195 -25.79 -2.95 4.83
N ASP A 196 -24.99 -3.92 5.26
CA ASP A 196 -25.49 -5.14 5.88
C ASP A 196 -25.23 -5.10 7.40
N PRO A 197 -26.29 -5.08 8.24
CA PRO A 197 -26.18 -5.15 9.70
C PRO A 197 -25.46 -6.42 10.21
N LYS A 198 -25.43 -7.49 9.41
CA LYS A 198 -24.76 -8.75 9.76
C LYS A 198 -23.24 -8.72 9.53
N LEU A 199 -22.77 -7.78 8.70
CA LEU A 199 -21.35 -7.59 8.42
C LEU A 199 -20.72 -6.58 9.39
N LYS A 200 -19.39 -6.48 9.39
CA LYS A 200 -18.67 -5.57 10.30
C LYS A 200 -19.08 -4.11 10.06
N PRO A 201 -19.42 -3.33 11.11
CA PRO A 201 -19.88 -1.95 10.98
C PRO A 201 -18.78 -0.92 10.65
N ASP A 202 -17.50 -1.30 10.72
CA ASP A 202 -16.33 -0.47 10.40
C ASP A 202 -15.60 -0.89 9.11
N SER A 203 -16.16 -1.82 8.35
CA SER A 203 -15.61 -2.20 7.04
C SER A 203 -16.02 -1.16 6.00
N TYR A 204 -15.03 -0.53 5.36
CA TYR A 204 -15.26 0.46 4.31
C TYR A 204 -16.17 -0.05 3.19
N GLU A 205 -16.06 -1.34 2.85
CA GLU A 205 -16.89 -2.05 1.86
C GLU A 205 -18.35 -2.17 2.29
N ASN A 206 -18.61 -2.13 3.60
CA ASN A 206 -19.94 -2.22 4.20
C ASN A 206 -20.50 -0.84 4.61
N LEU A 207 -19.82 0.25 4.24
CA LEU A 207 -20.22 1.61 4.56
C LEU A 207 -20.51 2.41 3.29
N ILE A 208 -21.60 3.18 3.31
CA ILE A 208 -21.99 4.06 2.21
C ILE A 208 -22.42 5.43 2.75
N ALA A 209 -22.01 6.51 2.08
CA ALA A 209 -22.46 7.85 2.40
C ALA A 209 -23.80 8.14 1.72
N LEU A 210 -24.82 8.49 2.49
CA LEU A 210 -26.16 8.83 2.02
C LEU A 210 -26.56 10.22 2.52
N CYS A 211 -27.49 10.87 1.82
CA CYS A 211 -28.15 12.04 2.39
C CYS A 211 -28.99 11.62 3.62
N PRO A 212 -29.25 12.53 4.59
CA PRO A 212 -29.99 12.18 5.80
C PRO A 212 -31.34 11.52 5.54
N LYS A 213 -32.05 11.93 4.47
CA LYS A 213 -33.34 11.34 4.07
C LYS A 213 -33.21 9.87 3.65
N CYS A 214 -32.26 9.54 2.78
CA CYS A 214 -32.04 8.18 2.30
C CYS A 214 -31.55 7.26 3.42
N LYS A 215 -30.63 7.73 4.28
CA LYS A 215 -30.19 6.99 5.47
C LYS A 215 -31.35 6.65 6.38
N ASN A 216 -32.18 7.63 6.74
CA ASN A 216 -33.32 7.41 7.62
C ASN A 216 -34.33 6.44 7.01
N LYS A 217 -34.61 6.56 5.70
CA LYS A 217 -35.50 5.61 4.99
C LYS A 217 -34.96 4.19 5.03
N TYR A 218 -33.66 4.02 4.78
CA TYR A 218 -33.01 2.72 4.76
C TYR A 218 -33.01 2.04 6.12
N LEU A 219 -32.75 2.79 7.20
CA LEU A 219 -32.66 2.25 8.57
C LEU A 219 -34.01 1.84 9.18
N LEU A 220 -35.15 2.19 8.58
CA LEU A 220 -36.46 1.83 9.14
C LEU A 220 -36.67 0.32 9.20
N SER A 221 -36.44 -0.39 8.09
CA SER A 221 -36.48 -1.85 8.01
C SER A 221 -36.01 -2.29 6.61
N PRO A 222 -34.69 -2.42 6.37
CA PRO A 222 -34.19 -2.81 5.05
C PRO A 222 -34.51 -4.30 4.79
N SER A 223 -35.11 -4.59 3.64
CA SER A 223 -35.28 -5.97 3.16
C SER A 223 -33.95 -6.57 2.69
N GLN A 224 -33.89 -7.89 2.46
CA GLN A 224 -32.70 -8.50 1.87
C GLN A 224 -32.39 -7.94 0.47
N ASP A 225 -33.43 -7.59 -0.30
CA ASP A 225 -33.26 -6.97 -1.62
C ASP A 225 -32.70 -5.56 -1.51
N ASP A 226 -33.13 -4.77 -0.51
CA ASP A 226 -32.57 -3.43 -0.25
C ASP A 226 -31.07 -3.51 0.13
N ILE A 227 -30.70 -4.48 0.99
CA ILE A 227 -29.31 -4.71 1.39
C ILE A 227 -28.47 -5.09 0.18
N LYS A 228 -28.94 -6.06 -0.62
CA LYS A 228 -28.27 -6.50 -1.84
C LYS A 228 -28.08 -5.34 -2.81
N ARG A 229 -29.13 -4.55 -3.05
CA ARG A 229 -29.08 -3.40 -3.95
C ARG A 229 -28.06 -2.36 -3.48
N MET A 230 -28.05 -2.05 -2.19
CA MET A 230 -27.11 -1.07 -1.62
C MET A 230 -25.65 -1.57 -1.68
N ALA A 231 -25.42 -2.87 -1.48
CA ALA A 231 -24.11 -3.49 -1.69
C ALA A 231 -23.66 -3.41 -3.16
N ASP A 232 -24.59 -3.57 -4.11
CA ASP A 232 -24.30 -3.43 -5.53
C ASP A 232 -23.92 -1.99 -5.91
N ILE A 233 -24.65 -0.99 -5.38
CA ILE A 233 -24.30 0.44 -5.53
C ILE A 233 -22.88 0.67 -5.02
N LYS A 234 -22.57 0.25 -3.78
CA LYS A 234 -21.26 0.44 -3.17
C LYS A 234 -20.13 -0.18 -3.99
N ARG A 235 -20.33 -1.39 -4.51
CA ARG A 235 -19.35 -2.08 -5.36
C ARG A 235 -19.07 -1.29 -6.63
N HIS A 236 -20.10 -0.75 -7.29
CA HIS A 236 -19.92 0.08 -8.49
C HIS A 236 -19.12 1.36 -8.20
N LEU A 237 -19.44 2.08 -7.12
CA LEU A 237 -18.70 3.28 -6.72
C LEU A 237 -17.21 2.99 -6.47
N MET A 238 -16.92 1.89 -5.79
CA MET A 238 -15.52 1.47 -5.54
C MET A 238 -14.78 1.12 -6.84
N LEU A 239 -15.44 0.42 -7.77
CA LEU A 239 -14.84 0.08 -9.06
C LEU A 239 -14.53 1.33 -9.89
N GLU A 240 -15.45 2.30 -9.93
CA GLU A 240 -15.24 3.56 -10.64
C GLU A 240 -14.11 4.39 -10.03
N ALA A 241 -14.07 4.50 -8.70
CA ALA A 241 -12.99 5.21 -7.99
C ALA A 241 -11.61 4.58 -8.27
N ASN A 242 -11.51 3.26 -8.21
CA ASN A 242 -10.27 2.54 -8.51
C ASN A 242 -9.86 2.70 -9.99
N ALA A 243 -10.82 2.74 -10.91
CA ALA A 243 -10.53 2.95 -12.33
C ALA A 243 -9.96 4.36 -12.59
N ILE A 244 -10.50 5.38 -11.92
CA ILE A 244 -10.00 6.76 -12.00
C ILE A 244 -8.57 6.85 -11.46
N GLU A 245 -8.28 6.22 -10.32
CA GLU A 245 -6.93 6.16 -9.75
C GLU A 245 -5.95 5.44 -10.70
N ALA A 246 -6.33 4.28 -11.25
CA ALA A 246 -5.50 3.56 -12.21
C ALA A 246 -5.21 4.37 -13.49
N LEU A 247 -6.19 5.12 -13.99
CA LEU A 247 -6.01 6.03 -15.12
C LEU A 247 -5.09 7.20 -14.77
N ALA A 248 -5.13 7.71 -13.54
CA ALA A 248 -4.23 8.75 -13.08
C ALA A 248 -2.78 8.24 -12.99
N ASP A 249 -2.56 7.06 -12.41
CA ASP A 249 -1.25 6.43 -12.32
C ASP A 249 -0.67 6.14 -13.72
N SER A 250 -1.47 5.61 -14.64
CA SER A 250 -1.07 5.37 -16.02
C SER A 250 -0.65 6.66 -16.74
N LYS A 251 -1.37 7.78 -16.54
CA LYS A 251 -0.97 9.08 -17.12
C LYS A 251 0.35 9.59 -16.55
N ILE A 252 0.62 9.35 -15.26
CA ILE A 252 1.89 9.72 -14.63
C ILE A 252 3.03 8.87 -15.21
N GLU A 253 2.85 7.56 -15.34
CA GLU A 253 3.82 6.66 -15.97
C GLU A 253 4.13 7.08 -17.43
N GLU A 254 3.10 7.30 -18.24
CA GLU A 254 3.27 7.83 -19.61
C GLU A 254 4.02 9.17 -19.62
N GLY A 255 3.71 10.06 -18.68
CA GLY A 255 4.40 11.33 -18.50
C GLY A 255 5.89 11.15 -18.20
N VAL A 256 6.23 10.26 -17.26
CA VAL A 256 7.62 9.93 -16.91
C VAL A 256 8.36 9.40 -18.15
N ASN A 257 7.74 8.51 -18.93
CA ASN A 257 8.32 7.98 -20.16
C ASN A 257 8.61 9.07 -21.20
N ARG A 258 7.68 10.02 -21.39
CA ARG A 258 7.91 11.17 -22.29
C ARG A 258 9.05 12.05 -21.80
N VAL A 259 9.12 12.36 -20.49
CA VAL A 259 10.22 13.14 -19.91
C VAL A 259 11.56 12.46 -20.21
N LEU A 260 11.69 11.16 -19.89
CA LEU A 260 12.97 10.44 -20.06
C LEU A 260 13.43 10.35 -21.53
N ARG A 261 12.51 10.14 -22.48
CA ARG A 261 12.86 10.08 -23.91
C ARG A 261 13.39 11.40 -24.48
N LYS A 262 12.99 12.53 -23.91
CA LYS A 262 13.39 13.88 -24.38
C LYS A 262 14.74 14.37 -23.85
N ILE A 263 15.31 13.69 -22.84
CA ILE A 263 16.57 14.07 -22.19
C ILE A 263 17.81 13.75 -23.06
N SER A 264 17.66 12.95 -24.11
CA SER A 264 18.73 12.31 -24.89
C SER A 264 19.73 13.23 -25.61
N THR A 265 19.55 14.55 -25.59
CA THR A 265 20.23 15.45 -26.55
C THR A 265 21.24 16.45 -25.97
N THR A 266 21.44 16.55 -24.65
CA THR A 266 22.38 17.56 -24.10
C THR A 266 23.84 17.04 -24.04
N PRO A 267 24.81 17.71 -24.68
CA PRO A 267 26.23 17.37 -24.52
C PRO A 267 26.72 17.80 -23.13
N PHE A 268 27.57 16.97 -22.55
CA PHE A 268 28.04 17.08 -21.17
C PHE A 268 29.57 17.23 -21.17
N THR A 269 30.09 18.25 -20.48
CA THR A 269 31.51 18.66 -20.54
C THR A 269 32.32 18.40 -19.26
N GLU A 270 31.70 18.01 -18.13
CA GLU A 270 32.41 17.94 -16.83
C GLU A 270 32.11 16.67 -16.03
N LEU A 271 33.07 15.75 -15.90
CA LEU A 271 32.87 14.51 -15.16
C LEU A 271 32.80 14.74 -13.63
N ILE A 272 31.64 14.45 -13.02
CA ILE A 272 31.41 14.50 -11.57
C ILE A 272 31.18 13.07 -11.02
N PRO A 273 31.81 12.68 -9.91
CA PRO A 273 31.58 11.38 -9.29
C PRO A 273 30.12 11.18 -8.85
N LEU A 274 29.48 10.09 -9.29
CA LEU A 274 28.14 9.66 -8.85
C LEU A 274 28.20 8.93 -7.50
N ASN A 275 27.07 8.88 -6.79
CA ASN A 275 26.93 8.10 -5.58
C ASN A 275 26.19 6.79 -5.90
N TYR A 276 26.86 5.67 -5.69
CA TYR A 276 26.34 4.35 -6.09
C TYR A 276 25.57 3.63 -4.97
N ASP A 277 25.59 4.14 -3.73
CA ASP A 277 24.90 3.54 -2.59
C ASP A 277 23.69 4.39 -2.14
N PRO A 278 22.45 4.00 -2.49
CA PRO A 278 21.25 4.77 -2.18
C PRO A 278 20.91 4.74 -0.68
N VAL A 279 21.01 5.90 -0.02
CA VAL A 279 20.60 6.10 1.38
C VAL A 279 19.11 6.47 1.47
N GLU A 280 18.42 5.97 2.49
CA GLU A 280 17.01 6.27 2.76
C GLU A 280 16.70 7.78 2.79
N VAL A 281 15.61 8.20 2.14
CA VAL A 281 15.14 9.61 2.08
C VAL A 281 15.11 10.29 3.46
N LYS A 282 14.75 9.55 4.53
CA LYS A 282 14.67 10.08 5.90
C LYS A 282 16.00 10.60 6.44
N ARG A 283 17.14 10.16 5.89
CA ARG A 283 18.49 10.61 6.26
C ARG A 283 18.98 11.79 5.41
N LYS A 284 18.17 12.24 4.43
CA LYS A 284 18.53 13.30 3.47
C LYS A 284 17.69 14.56 3.63
N ILE A 285 16.49 14.47 4.18
CA ILE A 285 15.57 15.60 4.36
C ILE A 285 15.57 16.05 5.82
N LYS A 286 15.71 17.36 6.05
CA LYS A 286 15.73 17.94 7.39
C LYS A 286 14.41 17.65 8.11
N ARG A 287 14.49 17.40 9.42
CA ARG A 287 13.33 16.96 10.23
C ARG A 287 12.19 17.98 10.27
N ASP A 288 12.50 19.26 10.06
CA ASP A 288 11.54 20.36 9.98
C ASP A 288 10.83 20.44 8.61
N ASN A 289 11.34 19.78 7.56
CA ASN A 289 10.76 19.78 6.22
C ASN A 289 9.88 18.54 5.95
N VAL A 290 8.92 18.33 6.84
CA VAL A 290 7.96 17.22 6.78
C VAL A 290 7.17 17.16 5.45
N PRO A 291 6.68 18.28 4.87
CA PRO A 291 5.93 18.24 3.61
C PRO A 291 6.76 17.71 2.45
N LEU A 292 8.01 18.14 2.32
CA LEU A 292 8.92 17.67 1.28
C LEU A 292 9.25 16.18 1.46
N PHE A 293 9.45 15.73 2.70
CA PHE A 293 9.66 14.32 3.02
C PHE A 293 8.48 13.45 2.60
N ILE A 294 7.26 13.82 2.97
CA ILE A 294 6.05 13.07 2.60
C ILE A 294 5.93 12.96 1.08
N LYS A 295 6.16 14.07 0.36
CA LYS A 295 6.05 14.12 -1.10
C LYS A 295 7.06 13.21 -1.81
N ILE A 296 8.33 13.33 -1.45
CA ILE A 296 9.41 12.51 -2.04
C ILE A 296 9.22 11.05 -1.68
N GLN A 297 8.93 10.75 -0.40
CA GLN A 297 8.75 9.36 0.04
C GLN A 297 7.54 8.71 -0.63
N SER A 298 6.44 9.44 -0.83
CA SER A 298 5.26 8.91 -1.54
C SER A 298 5.59 8.61 -3.00
N SER A 299 6.28 9.53 -3.68
CA SER A 299 6.69 9.36 -5.07
C SER A 299 7.64 8.17 -5.25
N VAL A 300 8.62 8.02 -4.35
CA VAL A 300 9.56 6.89 -4.35
C VAL A 300 8.83 5.57 -4.07
N ASN A 301 7.94 5.53 -3.09
CA ASN A 301 7.22 4.30 -2.74
C ASN A 301 6.33 3.78 -3.88
N ILE A 302 5.76 4.68 -4.68
CA ILE A 302 4.83 4.33 -5.76
C ILE A 302 5.60 4.04 -7.06
N TYR A 303 6.54 4.91 -7.45
CA TYR A 303 7.06 4.93 -8.81
C TYR A 303 8.53 4.48 -8.95
N TYR A 304 9.26 4.22 -7.86
CA TYR A 304 10.71 3.96 -7.96
C TYR A 304 11.06 2.79 -8.89
N LEU A 305 10.37 1.66 -8.77
CA LEU A 305 10.63 0.48 -9.62
C LEU A 305 10.28 0.74 -11.09
N TYR A 306 9.19 1.46 -11.34
CA TYR A 306 8.80 1.86 -12.69
C TYR A 306 9.89 2.72 -13.34
N VAL A 307 10.34 3.76 -12.63
CA VAL A 307 11.39 4.69 -13.10
C VAL A 307 12.71 3.95 -13.32
N GLU A 308 13.13 3.08 -12.38
CA GLU A 308 14.35 2.28 -12.50
C GLU A 308 14.32 1.37 -13.74
N ASN A 309 13.24 0.61 -13.93
CA ASN A 309 13.09 -0.28 -15.08
C ASN A 309 13.10 0.49 -16.40
N LEU A 310 12.44 1.65 -16.43
CA LEU A 310 12.38 2.49 -17.62
C LEU A 310 13.75 3.11 -17.96
N PHE A 311 14.52 3.54 -16.96
CA PHE A 311 15.90 3.97 -17.18
C PHE A 311 16.77 2.84 -17.74
N GLN A 312 16.67 1.63 -17.19
CA GLN A 312 17.42 0.47 -17.68
C GLN A 312 17.02 0.11 -19.12
N GLN A 313 15.72 0.12 -19.42
CA GLN A 313 15.20 -0.16 -20.75
C GLN A 313 15.70 0.87 -21.77
N LEU A 314 15.51 2.17 -21.51
CA LEU A 314 15.92 3.23 -22.43
C LEU A 314 17.44 3.29 -22.63
N SER A 315 18.21 2.92 -21.60
CA SER A 315 19.67 2.82 -21.71
C SER A 315 20.10 1.63 -22.58
N LYS A 316 19.47 0.46 -22.39
CA LYS A 316 19.69 -0.72 -23.25
C LYS A 316 19.32 -0.45 -24.71
N GLU A 317 18.25 0.31 -24.94
CA GLU A 317 17.80 0.72 -26.29
C GLU A 317 18.66 1.85 -26.90
N GLY A 318 19.63 2.40 -26.17
CA GLY A 318 20.46 3.52 -26.63
C GLY A 318 19.72 4.85 -26.76
N GLN A 319 18.50 4.94 -26.24
CA GLN A 319 17.62 6.12 -26.33
C GLN A 319 17.85 7.12 -25.20
N LEU A 320 18.52 6.71 -24.14
CA LEU A 320 18.90 7.58 -23.02
C LEU A 320 20.30 7.22 -22.53
N ARG A 321 21.10 8.25 -22.25
CA ARG A 321 22.40 8.08 -21.58
C ARG A 321 22.21 8.37 -20.10
N PHE A 322 22.12 7.33 -19.28
CA PHE A 322 21.77 7.44 -17.87
C PHE A 322 22.81 8.22 -17.07
N GLU A 323 24.09 7.86 -17.19
CA GLU A 323 25.17 8.48 -16.41
C GLU A 323 25.28 9.99 -16.70
N PRO A 324 25.35 10.46 -17.97
CA PRO A 324 25.38 11.90 -18.25
C PRO A 324 24.16 12.66 -17.75
N PHE A 325 22.99 12.03 -17.71
CA PHE A 325 21.79 12.68 -17.17
C PHE A 325 21.84 12.77 -15.65
N SER A 326 22.21 11.67 -14.97
CA SER A 326 22.40 11.62 -13.53
C SER A 326 23.39 12.71 -13.05
N MET A 327 24.48 12.88 -13.80
CA MET A 327 25.48 13.91 -13.51
C MET A 327 24.95 15.33 -13.69
N GLN A 328 24.09 15.57 -14.69
CA GLN A 328 23.41 16.87 -14.85
C GLN A 328 22.49 17.18 -13.67
N VAL A 329 21.73 16.19 -13.19
CA VAL A 329 20.88 16.37 -12.00
C VAL A 329 21.74 16.74 -10.79
N LYS A 330 22.84 16.02 -10.57
CA LYS A 330 23.78 16.28 -9.47
C LYS A 330 24.43 17.66 -9.55
N LEU A 331 24.90 18.06 -10.73
CA LEU A 331 25.51 19.37 -10.96
C LEU A 331 24.52 20.51 -10.67
N ASN A 332 23.28 20.40 -11.15
CA ASN A 332 22.25 21.39 -10.85
C ASN A 332 21.93 21.43 -9.35
N TYR A 333 21.89 20.28 -8.67
CA TYR A 333 21.75 20.22 -7.21
C TYR A 333 22.87 20.99 -6.51
N TRP A 334 24.14 20.71 -6.83
CA TRP A 334 25.29 21.39 -6.21
C TRP A 334 25.25 22.89 -6.44
N ASN A 335 24.98 23.34 -7.66
CA ASN A 335 24.88 24.76 -7.99
C ASN A 335 23.79 25.48 -7.16
N LEU A 336 22.67 24.82 -6.89
CA LEU A 336 21.58 25.38 -6.08
C LEU A 336 21.87 25.30 -4.58
N ARG A 337 22.52 24.24 -4.12
CA ARG A 337 22.98 24.07 -2.73
C ARG A 337 24.00 25.15 -2.36
N ASP A 338 24.97 25.40 -3.22
CA ASP A 338 26.06 26.35 -2.97
C ASP A 338 25.58 27.81 -2.94
N GLN A 339 24.36 28.08 -3.43
CA GLN A 339 23.65 29.35 -3.25
C GLN A 339 22.94 29.49 -1.89
N GLY A 340 23.01 28.46 -1.03
CA GLY A 340 22.39 28.46 0.30
C GLY A 340 20.87 28.30 0.30
N LEU A 341 20.28 27.77 -0.78
CA LEU A 341 18.83 27.60 -0.90
C LEU A 341 18.28 26.51 0.04
N SER A 342 16.99 26.62 0.39
CA SER A 342 16.30 25.60 1.19
C SER A 342 16.10 24.31 0.39
N GLN A 343 15.92 23.17 1.07
CA GLN A 343 15.68 21.89 0.39
C GLN A 343 14.42 21.93 -0.49
N SER A 344 13.37 22.63 -0.07
CA SER A 344 12.16 22.79 -0.86
C SER A 344 12.42 23.62 -2.12
N ASP A 345 13.15 24.72 -2.00
CA ASP A 345 13.48 25.57 -3.16
C ASP A 345 14.37 24.83 -4.16
N ILE A 346 15.37 24.08 -3.67
CA ILE A 346 16.24 23.25 -4.50
C ILE A 346 15.40 22.22 -5.26
N TYR A 347 14.54 21.47 -4.56
CA TYR A 347 13.70 20.44 -5.17
C TYR A 347 12.81 21.02 -6.28
N TYR A 348 12.07 22.09 -5.99
CA TYR A 348 11.17 22.68 -6.99
C TYR A 348 11.91 23.34 -8.16
N LYS A 349 13.12 23.89 -7.94
CA LYS A 349 13.96 24.40 -9.03
C LYS A 349 14.49 23.28 -9.93
N LEU A 350 14.83 22.11 -9.39
CA LEU A 350 15.21 20.93 -10.17
C LEU A 350 14.03 20.39 -10.99
N VAL A 351 12.83 20.35 -10.40
CA VAL A 351 11.59 19.98 -11.11
C VAL A 351 11.30 20.96 -12.24
N ASP A 352 11.40 22.26 -11.98
CA ASP A 352 11.20 23.30 -12.99
C ASP A 352 12.24 23.23 -14.12
N TRP A 353 13.50 22.94 -13.80
CA TRP A 353 14.55 22.73 -14.79
C TRP A 353 14.22 21.56 -15.71
N LEU A 354 13.84 20.42 -15.13
CA LEU A 354 13.52 19.21 -15.90
C LEU A 354 12.28 19.41 -16.78
N ALA A 355 11.23 20.03 -16.22
CA ALA A 355 10.01 20.35 -16.95
C ALA A 355 10.27 21.31 -18.13
N LYS A 356 11.10 22.35 -17.93
CA LYS A 356 11.47 23.30 -18.99
C LYS A 356 12.26 22.63 -20.11
N ASN A 357 13.23 21.79 -19.77
CA ASN A 357 14.07 21.12 -20.78
C ASN A 357 13.33 20.06 -21.59
N THR A 358 12.30 19.46 -21.00
CA THR A 358 11.50 18.40 -21.66
C THR A 358 10.16 18.89 -22.20
N ASN A 359 9.76 20.12 -21.88
CA ASN A 359 8.43 20.66 -22.19
C ASN A 359 7.31 19.70 -21.78
N GLU A 360 7.39 19.19 -20.55
CA GLU A 360 6.41 18.30 -19.92
C GLU A 360 5.86 18.94 -18.64
N SER A 361 4.77 18.38 -18.12
CA SER A 361 4.19 18.86 -16.86
C SER A 361 5.09 18.54 -15.65
N LYS A 362 4.84 19.23 -14.52
CA LYS A 362 5.73 19.13 -13.36
C LYS A 362 5.59 17.79 -12.63
N GLU A 363 4.41 17.19 -12.64
CA GLU A 363 4.08 15.96 -11.92
C GLU A 363 5.00 14.77 -12.28
N PRO A 364 5.22 14.40 -13.56
CA PRO A 364 6.19 13.35 -13.90
C PRO A 364 7.64 13.76 -13.60
N CYS A 365 7.95 15.07 -13.65
CA CYS A 365 9.27 15.57 -13.28
C CYS A 365 9.53 15.45 -11.77
N GLU A 366 8.52 15.66 -10.92
CA GLU A 366 8.58 15.43 -9.47
C GLU A 366 8.89 13.98 -9.14
N VAL A 367 8.29 13.03 -9.87
CA VAL A 367 8.58 11.60 -9.73
C VAL A 367 10.06 11.31 -10.03
N ILE A 368 10.59 11.84 -11.13
CA ILE A 368 11.98 11.64 -11.54
C ILE A 368 12.96 12.30 -10.56
N ILE A 369 12.72 13.54 -10.13
CA ILE A 369 13.60 14.20 -9.15
C ILE A 369 13.56 13.47 -7.79
N SER A 370 12.40 12.95 -7.38
CA SER A 370 12.27 12.13 -6.16
C SER A 370 13.07 10.83 -6.25
N TYR A 371 13.11 10.21 -7.44
CA TYR A 371 13.98 9.07 -7.72
C TYR A 371 15.48 9.42 -7.52
N PHE A 372 15.94 10.57 -8.03
CA PHE A 372 17.34 11.02 -7.83
C PHE A 372 17.67 11.42 -6.39
N VAL A 373 16.67 11.88 -5.62
CA VAL A 373 16.83 12.03 -4.17
C VAL A 373 17.10 10.66 -3.52
N GLN A 374 16.34 9.62 -3.87
CA GLN A 374 16.59 8.26 -3.35
C GLN A 374 17.95 7.70 -3.82
N LYS A 375 18.35 7.93 -5.07
CA LYS A 375 19.63 7.50 -5.66
C LYS A 375 20.87 8.29 -5.20
N CYS A 376 20.74 9.20 -4.24
CA CYS A 376 21.84 10.00 -3.68
C CYS A 376 22.47 11.03 -4.63
N GLU A 377 21.77 11.44 -5.66
CA GLU A 377 22.24 12.51 -6.57
C GLU A 377 21.65 13.88 -6.22
N VAL A 378 20.64 13.91 -5.34
CA VAL A 378 20.07 15.11 -4.76
C VAL A 378 19.98 14.95 -3.24
N PHE A 379 20.48 15.97 -2.51
CA PHE A 379 20.66 16.01 -1.06
C PHE A 379 21.72 15.05 -0.52
N ASP A 380 22.66 15.62 0.23
CA ASP A 380 23.66 14.87 0.99
C ASP A 380 23.04 14.28 2.26
N VAL A 381 23.66 13.24 2.81
CA VAL A 381 23.24 12.65 4.10
C VAL A 381 23.42 13.70 5.20
N ILE A 382 22.39 13.90 6.02
CA ILE A 382 22.42 14.82 7.16
C ILE A 382 23.27 14.16 8.25
N ALA A 383 24.28 14.87 8.76
CA ALA A 383 25.02 14.44 9.94
C ALA A 383 24.07 14.39 11.15
N GLU A 384 24.10 13.29 11.91
CA GLU A 384 23.21 13.05 13.05
C GLU A 384 23.30 14.10 14.17
#